data_AF-B9SXD5-F1
#
_entry.id   AF-B9SXD5-F1
#
_cell.length_a   1.000
_cell.length_b   1.000
_cell.length_c   1.000
_cell.angle_alpha   90.00
_cell.angle_beta   90.00
_cell.angle_gamma   90.00
#
_symmetry.space_group_name_H-M   'P 1'
#
loop_
_entity.id
_entity.type
_entity.pdbx_description
1 polymer ?
#
loop_
_entity_poly.entity_id
_entity_poly.type
_entity_poly.pdbx_seq_one_letter_code
_entity_poly.pdbx_strand_id
1 'polypeptide(L)'
;MWTDVINKCFDHSTVEEIINALIREGRYQTFEQCLLREYRMTVKAISRQVSNDFCEGVRMRLVDKSFSPKWDPPSLEQVSEDMVDAYFAPLTRHEPELEFPYLLQKVFA
;
A
#
# COMPACT_ATOMS: atom_id res chain seq x y z
N MET A 1 8.66 1.58 25.09
CA MET A 1 8.16 0.20 25.28
C MET A 1 7.03 -0.23 24.34
N TRP A 2 6.25 0.66 23.71
CA TRP A 2 5.42 0.35 22.52
C TRP A 2 5.62 1.36 21.39
N THR A 3 5.83 2.64 21.76
CA THR A 3 6.33 3.71 20.89
C THR A 3 7.59 3.31 20.13
N ASP A 4 8.50 2.56 20.75
CA ASP A 4 9.77 2.18 20.13
C ASP A 4 9.60 1.12 19.03
N VAL A 5 8.56 0.29 19.11
CA VAL A 5 8.26 -0.73 18.09
C VAL A 5 7.57 -0.06 16.89
N ILE A 6 6.60 0.83 17.14
CA ILE A 6 5.92 1.60 16.09
C ILE A 6 6.92 2.55 15.39
N ASN A 7 7.75 3.24 16.17
CA ASN A 7 8.80 4.10 15.62
C ASN A 7 9.87 3.32 14.87
N LYS A 8 10.05 2.02 15.12
CA LYS A 8 10.97 1.18 14.36
C LYS A 8 10.36 0.67 13.06
N CYS A 9 9.07 0.33 13.04
CA CYS A 9 8.37 -0.17 11.84
C CYS A 9 7.99 0.96 10.86
N PHE A 10 7.80 2.17 11.38
CA PHE A 10 7.53 3.38 10.60
C PHE A 10 8.60 4.46 10.86
N ASP A 11 9.82 4.03 11.19
CA ASP A 11 10.94 4.98 11.26
C ASP A 11 11.07 5.66 9.89
N HIS A 12 11.49 6.91 9.87
CA HIS A 12 11.74 7.63 8.63
C HIS A 12 12.62 6.79 7.69
N SER A 13 13.61 6.07 8.23
CA SER A 13 14.49 5.20 7.47
C SER A 13 13.76 4.03 6.79
N THR A 14 12.87 3.32 7.49
CA THR A 14 12.12 2.19 6.93
C THR A 14 11.17 2.62 5.82
N VAL A 15 10.45 3.74 6.01
CA VAL A 15 9.57 4.29 4.97
C VAL A 15 10.38 4.73 3.76
N GLU A 16 11.52 5.36 3.97
CA GLU A 16 12.44 5.77 2.91
C GLU A 16 13.02 4.57 2.14
N GLU A 17 13.37 3.48 2.82
CA GLU A 17 13.82 2.23 2.19
C GLU A 17 12.76 1.62 1.27
N ILE A 18 11.50 1.57 1.74
CA ILE A 18 10.36 1.06 0.96
C ILE A 18 10.12 1.95 -0.27
N ILE A 19 10.06 3.27 -0.10
CA ILE A 19 9.86 4.22 -1.20
C ILE A 19 11.01 4.07 -2.21
N ASN A 20 12.25 3.97 -1.75
CA ASN A 20 13.39 3.79 -2.63
C ASN A 20 13.34 2.44 -3.38
N ALA A 21 12.84 1.38 -2.77
CA ALA A 21 12.61 0.11 -3.43
C ALA A 21 11.56 0.23 -4.55
N LEU A 22 10.41 0.85 -4.27
CA LEU A 22 9.35 1.09 -5.26
C LEU A 22 9.82 1.99 -6.41
N ILE A 23 10.64 3.01 -6.13
CA ILE A 23 11.26 3.87 -7.15
C ILE A 23 12.22 3.06 -8.02
N ARG A 24 13.09 2.22 -7.42
CA ARG A 24 14.03 1.39 -8.17
C ARG A 24 13.30 0.43 -9.11
N GLU A 25 12.24 -0.21 -8.62
CA GLU A 25 11.42 -1.10 -9.45
C GLU A 25 10.73 -0.34 -10.59
N GLY A 26 10.16 0.83 -10.29
CA GLY A 26 9.47 1.68 -11.26
C GLY A 26 10.35 2.18 -12.41
N ARG A 27 11.68 2.13 -12.29
CA ARG A 27 12.62 2.50 -13.38
C ARG A 27 12.53 1.59 -14.60
N TYR A 28 11.98 0.39 -14.44
CA TYR A 28 11.83 -0.61 -15.50
C TYR A 28 10.38 -0.75 -15.97
N GLN A 29 9.50 0.15 -15.54
CA GLN A 29 8.07 0.14 -15.84
C GLN A 29 7.69 1.43 -16.59
N THR A 30 6.63 1.34 -17.38
CA THR A 30 5.94 2.51 -17.94
C THR A 30 5.21 3.28 -16.84
N PHE A 31 4.86 4.54 -17.11
CA PHE A 31 4.06 5.34 -16.19
C PHE A 31 2.74 4.64 -15.84
N GLU A 32 2.09 4.02 -16.82
CA GLU A 32 0.82 3.31 -16.66
C GLU A 32 0.96 2.06 -15.79
N GLN A 33 2.05 1.31 -15.94
CA GLN A 33 2.34 0.16 -15.08
C GLN A 33 2.58 0.59 -13.63
N CYS A 34 3.38 1.65 -13.40
CA CYS A 34 3.58 2.22 -12.08
C CYS A 34 2.25 2.67 -11.48
N LEU A 35 1.47 3.47 -12.21
CA LEU A 35 0.22 4.03 -11.70
C LEU A 35 -0.83 2.96 -11.43
N LEU A 36 -0.90 1.90 -12.25
CA LEU A 36 -1.75 0.74 -12.00
C LEU A 36 -1.36 0.02 -10.70
N ARG A 37 -0.05 -0.20 -10.46
CA ARG A 37 0.45 -0.80 -9.22
C ARG A 37 0.07 0.04 -8.00
N GLU A 38 0.37 1.33 -8.01
CA GLU A 38 0.06 2.24 -6.90
C GLU A 38 -1.46 2.34 -6.66
N TYR A 39 -2.26 2.34 -7.73
CA TYR A 39 -3.71 2.34 -7.65
C TYR A 39 -4.24 1.09 -6.92
N ARG A 40 -3.78 -0.10 -7.32
CA ARG A 40 -4.17 -1.38 -6.68
C ARG A 40 -3.88 -1.38 -5.19
N MET A 41 -2.65 -1.02 -4.82
CA MET A 41 -2.22 -0.97 -3.43
C MET A 41 -3.09 0.00 -2.61
N THR A 42 -3.34 1.19 -3.16
CA THR A 42 -4.13 2.24 -2.52
C THR A 42 -5.58 1.80 -2.31
N VAL A 43 -6.21 1.24 -3.34
CA VAL A 43 -7.60 0.77 -3.28
C VAL A 43 -7.74 -0.33 -2.24
N LYS A 44 -6.86 -1.34 -2.24
CA LYS A 44 -6.89 -2.43 -1.24
C LYS A 44 -6.66 -1.95 0.19
N ALA A 45 -5.79 -0.96 0.39
CA ALA A 45 -5.54 -0.37 1.69
C ALA A 45 -6.77 0.41 2.22
N ILE A 46 -7.41 1.23 1.37
CA ILE A 46 -8.54 2.06 1.76
C ILE A 46 -9.83 1.22 1.93
N SER A 47 -10.04 0.22 1.07
CA SER A 47 -11.21 -0.69 1.13
C SER A 47 -11.09 -1.76 2.21
N ARG A 48 -9.93 -1.86 2.89
CA ARG A 48 -9.65 -2.85 3.95
C ARG A 48 -9.73 -4.31 3.45
N GLN A 49 -9.38 -4.54 2.18
CA GLN A 49 -9.38 -5.88 1.60
C GLN A 49 -8.24 -6.76 2.14
N VAL A 50 -7.12 -6.15 2.53
CA VAL A 50 -5.94 -6.89 3.02
C VAL A 50 -5.74 -6.66 4.52
N SER A 51 -5.76 -5.41 4.97
CA SER A 51 -5.61 -5.04 6.38
C SER A 51 -6.43 -3.80 6.72
N ASN A 52 -6.78 -3.66 8.00
CA ASN A 52 -7.40 -2.46 8.57
C ASN A 52 -6.39 -1.36 8.94
N ASP A 53 -5.09 -1.65 8.84
CA ASP A 53 -4.02 -0.81 9.40
C ASP A 53 -4.00 0.60 8.81
N PHE A 54 -4.32 0.78 7.53
CA PHE A 54 -4.42 2.13 6.97
C PHE A 54 -5.44 2.99 7.73
N CYS A 55 -6.63 2.43 7.97
CA CYS A 55 -7.68 3.10 8.71
C CYS A 55 -7.33 3.29 10.19
N GLU A 56 -6.69 2.29 10.81
CA GLU A 56 -6.23 2.36 12.20
C GLU A 56 -5.19 3.46 12.40
N GLY A 57 -4.20 3.55 11.49
CA GLY A 57 -3.17 4.57 11.51
C GLY A 57 -3.76 5.98 11.36
N VAL A 58 -4.70 6.17 10.42
CA VAL A 58 -5.42 7.43 10.24
C VAL A 58 -6.22 7.79 11.49
N ARG A 59 -6.98 6.85 12.06
CA ARG A 59 -7.77 7.05 13.28
C ARG A 59 -6.89 7.46 14.46
N MET A 60 -5.79 6.74 14.70
CA MET A 60 -4.84 7.07 15.75
C MET A 60 -4.21 8.44 15.56
N ARG A 61 -3.78 8.77 14.35
CA ARG A 61 -3.06 10.00 14.08
C ARG A 61 -3.96 11.23 14.11
N LEU A 62 -5.15 11.14 13.53
CA LEU A 62 -6.01 12.30 13.26
C LEU A 62 -7.18 12.43 14.23
N VAL A 63 -7.73 11.31 14.72
CA VAL A 63 -8.94 11.30 15.56
C VAL A 63 -8.57 11.21 17.04
N ASP A 64 -8.07 10.07 17.48
CA ASP A 64 -7.79 9.82 18.90
C ASP A 64 -6.56 10.59 19.38
N LYS A 65 -5.60 10.84 18.48
CA LYS A 65 -4.28 11.43 18.78
C LYS A 65 -3.52 10.65 19.86
N SER A 66 -3.87 9.39 20.02
CA SER A 66 -3.14 8.41 20.83
C SER A 66 -2.13 7.71 19.95
N PHE A 67 -0.87 7.68 20.36
CA PHE A 67 0.22 7.04 19.63
C PHE A 67 0.30 5.53 19.87
N SER A 68 -0.85 4.84 19.86
CA SER A 68 -0.98 3.42 20.21
C SER A 68 -1.92 2.64 19.25
N PRO A 69 -1.60 2.59 17.95
CA PRO A 69 -2.31 1.76 16.97
C PRO A 69 -2.30 0.28 17.33
N LYS A 70 -3.38 -0.41 16.98
CA LYS A 70 -3.52 -1.86 17.07
C LYS A 70 -3.33 -2.49 15.70
N TRP A 71 -2.07 -2.63 15.30
CA TRP A 71 -1.71 -3.26 14.04
C TRP A 71 -2.07 -4.75 14.00
N ASP A 72 -2.43 -5.25 12.83
CA ASP A 72 -2.71 -6.67 12.59
C ASP A 72 -2.08 -7.13 11.26
N PRO A 73 -0.99 -7.93 11.30
CA PRO A 73 -0.37 -8.51 12.49
C PRO A 73 0.42 -7.49 13.33
N PRO A 74 0.61 -7.72 14.65
CA PRO A 74 1.24 -6.75 15.56
C PRO A 74 2.76 -6.55 15.39
N SER A 75 3.45 -7.35 14.55
CA SER A 75 4.87 -7.18 14.28
C SER A 75 5.25 -7.56 12.85
N LEU A 76 6.35 -6.99 12.33
CA LEU A 76 6.81 -7.23 10.96
C LEU A 76 7.22 -8.68 10.70
N GLU A 77 7.76 -9.37 11.70
CA GLU A 77 8.17 -10.78 11.59
C GLU A 77 6.98 -11.71 11.33
N GLN A 78 5.76 -11.25 11.60
CA GLN A 78 4.52 -11.99 11.37
C GLN A 78 3.90 -11.67 10.00
N VAL A 79 4.41 -10.66 9.28
CA VAL A 79 3.99 -10.35 7.92
C VAL A 79 4.58 -11.41 6.98
N SER A 80 3.71 -12.11 6.26
CA SER A 80 4.10 -13.13 5.29
C SER A 80 4.19 -12.53 3.88
N GLU A 81 4.91 -13.22 2.99
CA GLU A 81 4.95 -12.85 1.57
C GLU A 81 3.55 -12.81 0.96
N ASP A 82 2.68 -13.78 1.29
CA ASP A 82 1.29 -13.81 0.81
C ASP A 82 0.47 -12.56 1.21
N MET A 83 0.70 -12.02 2.42
CA MET A 83 0.04 -10.78 2.86
C MET A 83 0.51 -9.58 2.03
N VAL A 84 1.79 -9.55 1.67
CA VAL A 84 2.36 -8.49 0.83
C VAL A 84 1.84 -8.63 -0.60
N ASP A 85 1.89 -9.84 -1.17
CA ASP A 85 1.42 -10.15 -2.52
C ASP A 85 -0.07 -9.84 -2.71
N ALA A 86 -0.88 -9.98 -1.66
CA ALA A 86 -2.29 -9.63 -1.68
C ALA A 86 -2.55 -8.16 -2.06
N TYR A 87 -1.63 -7.23 -1.73
CA TYR A 87 -1.71 -5.82 -2.13
C TYR A 87 -1.45 -5.59 -3.62
N PHE A 88 -0.73 -6.49 -4.29
CA PHE A 88 -0.39 -6.38 -5.71
C PHE A 88 -1.34 -7.18 -6.61
N ALA A 89 -2.11 -8.12 -6.03
CA ALA A 89 -3.09 -8.92 -6.73
C ALA A 89 -4.12 -8.04 -7.48
N PRO A 90 -4.66 -8.50 -8.62
CA PRO A 90 -5.68 -7.78 -9.35
C PRO A 90 -6.89 -7.41 -8.48
N LEU A 91 -7.55 -6.30 -8.82
CA LEU A 91 -8.78 -5.89 -8.15
C LEU A 91 -9.98 -6.72 -8.63
N THR A 92 -11.07 -6.69 -7.85
CA THR A 92 -12.28 -7.47 -8.14
C THR A 92 -13.19 -6.73 -9.10
N ARG A 93 -14.19 -7.42 -9.68
CA ARG A 93 -15.20 -6.77 -10.54
C ARG A 93 -15.95 -5.60 -9.90
N HIS A 94 -16.01 -5.55 -8.57
CA HIS A 94 -16.71 -4.49 -7.84
C HIS A 94 -15.84 -3.23 -7.65
N GLU A 95 -14.53 -3.37 -7.84
CA GLU A 95 -13.54 -2.31 -7.80
C GLU A 95 -12.65 -2.47 -9.03
N PRO A 96 -13.07 -1.97 -10.20
CA PRO A 96 -12.36 -2.23 -11.45
C PRO A 96 -10.94 -1.67 -11.43
N GLU A 97 -10.08 -2.27 -12.22
CA GLU A 97 -8.72 -1.78 -12.47
C GLU A 97 -8.74 -0.37 -13.06
N LEU A 98 -7.64 0.36 -12.85
CA LEU A 98 -7.46 1.66 -13.47
C LEU A 98 -7.32 1.49 -14.99
N GLU A 99 -8.26 2.08 -15.72
CA GLU A 99 -8.22 2.13 -17.18
C GLU A 99 -7.57 3.43 -17.67
N PHE A 100 -6.87 3.33 -18.81
CA PHE A 100 -6.22 4.44 -19.48
C PHE A 100 -6.89 4.67 -20.85
N PRO A 101 -7.93 5.53 -20.95
CA PRO A 101 -8.73 5.66 -22.16
C PRO A 101 -7.93 6.04 -23.41
N TYR A 102 -6.83 6.78 -23.27
CA TYR A 102 -5.97 7.15 -24.39
C TYR A 102 -5.15 5.98 -24.94
N LEU A 103 -4.91 4.92 -24.16
CA LEU A 103 -4.25 3.72 -24.66
C LEU A 103 -5.19 2.91 -25.57
N LEU A 104 -6.49 2.88 -25.24
CA LEU A 104 -7.49 2.23 -26.09
C LEU A 104 -7.53 2.88 -27.47
N GLN A 105 -7.37 4.20 -27.55
CA GLN A 105 -7.34 4.94 -28.81
C GLN A 105 -6.14 4.57 -29.71
N LYS A 106 -4.99 4.20 -29.13
CA LYS A 106 -3.80 3.77 -29.89
C LYS A 106 -3.88 2.34 -30.43
N VAL A 107 -4.70 1.49 -29.83
CA VAL A 107 -4.87 0.09 -30.28
C VAL A 107 -5.78 -0.01 -31.51
N PHE A 108 -6.68 0.96 -31.68
CA PHE A 108 -7.63 1.03 -32.79
C PHE A 108 -7.27 2.09 -33.85
N ALA A 109 -6.06 2.66 -33.79
CA ALA A 109 -5.51 3.59 -34.78
C ALA A 109 -4.39 2.90 -35.57
#